data_AF-A0A2L1J9L5-F1
#
_entry.id   AF-A0A2L1J9L5-F1
#
_cell.length_a   1.000
_cell.length_b   1.000
_cell.length_c   1.000
_cell.angle_alpha   90.00
_cell.angle_beta   90.00
_cell.angle_gamma   90.00
#
_symmetry.space_group_name_H-M   'P 1'
#
loop_
_entity.id
_entity.type
_entity.pdbx_description
1 polymer ?
#
loop_
_entity_poly.entity_id
_entity_poly.type
_entity_poly.pdbx_seq_one_letter_code
_entity_poly.pdbx_strand_id
1 'polypeptide(L)'
;MLMLVTPMRCRGIALTPDERRRYPPIRGDVGVTPTESEELNRSSNVATVRNGLPLEPDALPKLQDATLSGMAPTGFVLSGIEYVDGCAYAQSWWCRLA
;
A
#
# COMPACT_ATOMS: atom_id res chain seq x y z
N MET A 1 8.95 8.15 -3.65
CA MET A 1 8.50 8.93 -4.82
C MET A 1 7.11 9.43 -4.54
N LEU A 2 6.86 10.74 -4.70
CA LEU A 2 5.57 11.35 -4.40
C LEU A 2 4.51 10.86 -5.40
N MET A 3 3.48 10.21 -4.87
CA MET A 3 2.41 9.58 -5.65
C MET A 3 1.05 9.81 -5.02
N LEU A 4 0.00 9.60 -5.82
CA LEU A 4 -1.36 9.41 -5.34
C LEU A 4 -1.60 7.91 -5.20
N VAL A 5 -1.97 7.49 -4.00
CA VAL A 5 -2.20 6.09 -3.65
C VAL A 5 -3.67 5.87 -3.32
N THR A 6 -4.27 4.87 -3.96
CA THR A 6 -5.65 4.46 -3.70
C THR A 6 -5.68 2.98 -3.35
N PRO A 7 -6.13 2.59 -2.13
CA PRO A 7 -6.37 1.19 -1.81
C PRO A 7 -7.36 0.59 -2.80
N MET A 8 -7.14 -0.65 -3.19
CA MET A 8 -8.04 -1.39 -4.07
C MET A 8 -8.87 -2.42 -3.31
N ARG A 9 -8.53 -2.67 -2.04
CA ARG A 9 -9.28 -3.56 -1.15
C ARG A 9 -9.42 -2.88 0.22
N CYS A 10 -10.45 -3.26 0.96
CA CYS A 10 -10.62 -2.90 2.36
C CYS A 10 -10.73 -4.21 3.15
N ARG A 11 -9.76 -4.50 4.01
CA ARG A 11 -9.69 -5.75 4.79
C ARG A 11 -9.94 -7.00 3.91
N GLY A 12 -9.21 -7.09 2.79
CA GLY A 12 -9.31 -8.24 1.87
C GLY A 12 -10.40 -8.14 0.80
N ILE A 13 -11.42 -7.31 1.01
CA ILE A 13 -12.58 -7.18 0.11
C ILE A 13 -12.24 -6.16 -0.98
N ALA A 14 -12.31 -6.59 -2.25
CA ALA A 14 -12.05 -5.70 -3.38
C ALA A 14 -13.07 -4.55 -3.41
N LEU A 15 -12.58 -3.32 -3.48
CA LEU A 15 -13.40 -2.15 -3.74
C LEU A 15 -13.94 -2.22 -5.18
N THR A 16 -15.20 -1.85 -5.35
CA THR A 16 -15.83 -1.67 -6.66
C THR A 16 -15.14 -0.55 -7.45
N PRO A 17 -15.28 -0.52 -8.78
CA PRO A 17 -14.74 0.58 -9.59
C PRO A 17 -15.18 1.98 -9.12
N ASP A 18 -16.43 2.14 -8.67
CA ASP A 18 -16.97 3.43 -8.25
C ASP A 18 -16.53 3.83 -6.83
N GLU A 19 -16.29 2.86 -5.93
CA GLU A 19 -15.63 3.14 -4.65
C GLU A 19 -14.20 3.60 -4.87
N ARG A 20 -13.42 2.91 -5.73
CA ARG A 20 -12.04 3.30 -6.04
C ARG A 20 -11.95 4.69 -6.65
N ARG A 21 -12.86 5.06 -7.56
CA ARG A 21 -12.88 6.39 -8.19
C ARG A 21 -13.18 7.51 -7.20
N ARG A 22 -14.05 7.26 -6.22
CA ARG A 22 -14.47 8.24 -5.21
C ARG A 22 -13.56 8.29 -4.00
N TYR A 23 -12.70 7.29 -3.82
CA TYR A 23 -11.75 7.24 -2.71
C TYR A 23 -10.79 8.45 -2.80
N PRO A 24 -10.70 9.31 -1.77
CA PRO A 24 -9.75 10.41 -1.75
C PRO A 24 -8.32 9.86 -1.79
N PRO A 25 -7.52 10.13 -2.85
CA PRO A 25 -6.21 9.54 -2.96
C PRO A 25 -5.27 10.06 -1.86
N ILE A 26 -4.49 9.15 -1.30
CA ILE A 26 -3.48 9.45 -0.30
C ILE A 26 -2.24 9.93 -1.03
N ARG A 27 -1.85 11.19 -0.81
CA ARG A 27 -0.63 11.75 -1.40
C ARG A 27 0.55 11.47 -0.48
N GLY A 28 1.57 10.78 -0.98
CA GLY A 28 2.74 10.45 -0.15
C GLY A 28 3.89 9.85 -0.95
N ASP A 29 5.04 9.76 -0.30
CA ASP A 29 6.21 9.07 -0.84
C ASP A 29 6.04 7.57 -0.70
N VAL A 30 5.90 6.90 -1.84
CA VAL A 30 5.87 5.43 -1.92
C VAL A 30 7.30 4.91 -1.97
N GLY A 31 7.59 3.93 -1.12
CA GLY A 31 8.84 3.18 -1.10
C GLY A 31 8.60 1.70 -0.88
N VAL A 32 9.43 0.85 -1.47
CA VAL A 32 9.48 -0.59 -1.23
C VAL A 32 10.90 -0.94 -0.80
N THR A 33 11.08 -1.56 0.35
CA THR A 33 12.40 -1.86 0.89
C THR A 33 12.42 -3.24 1.54
N PRO A 34 13.46 -4.06 1.31
CA PRO A 34 13.63 -5.31 2.05
C PRO A 34 13.91 -4.99 3.52
N THR A 35 13.12 -5.55 4.42
CA THR A 35 13.26 -5.36 5.87
C THR A 35 12.77 -6.62 6.59
N GLU A 36 13.26 -6.87 7.80
CA GLU A 36 12.69 -7.91 8.65
C GLU A 36 11.25 -7.54 9.03
N SER A 37 10.30 -8.40 8.67
CA SER A 37 8.92 -8.28 9.12
C SER A 37 8.76 -9.08 10.40
N GLU A 38 8.36 -8.40 11.47
CA GLU A 38 8.02 -9.04 12.74
C GLU A 38 6.81 -9.97 12.56
N GLU A 39 5.83 -9.58 11.74
CA GLU A 39 4.61 -10.34 11.52
C GLU A 39 4.85 -11.64 10.73
N LEU A 40 5.83 -11.65 9.82
CA LEU A 40 6.19 -12.83 9.03
C LEU A 40 7.40 -13.60 9.59
N ASN A 41 8.11 -13.03 10.57
CA ASN A 41 9.35 -13.56 11.14
C ASN A 41 10.40 -13.93 10.07
N ARG A 42 10.52 -13.09 9.03
CA ARG A 42 11.51 -13.21 7.96
C ARG A 42 11.71 -11.88 7.24
N SER A 43 12.72 -11.80 6.39
CA SER A 43 12.87 -10.70 5.43
C SER A 43 11.68 -10.66 4.46
N SER A 44 11.16 -9.46 4.24
CA SER A 44 10.05 -9.17 3.35
C SER A 44 10.29 -7.85 2.62
N ASN A 45 9.81 -7.74 1.38
CA ASN A 45 9.74 -6.46 0.70
C ASN A 45 8.55 -5.70 1.26
N VAL A 46 8.82 -4.63 2.02
CA VAL A 46 7.77 -3.87 2.71
C VAL A 46 7.50 -2.60 1.92
N ALA A 47 6.26 -2.41 1.47
CA ALA A 47 5.83 -1.13 0.92
C ALA A 47 5.27 -0.20 2.01
N THR A 48 5.63 1.07 1.92
CA THR A 48 5.17 2.13 2.83
C THR A 48 4.71 3.35 2.03
N VAL A 49 3.80 4.13 2.61
CA VAL A 49 3.39 5.44 2.09
C VAL A 49 3.64 6.47 3.18
N ARG A 50 4.70 7.27 3.02
CA ARG A 50 5.03 8.33 3.97
C ARG A 50 4.38 9.63 3.54
N ASN A 51 3.55 10.20 4.39
CA ASN A 51 2.93 11.51 4.21
C ASN A 51 3.21 12.36 5.44
N GLY A 52 3.71 13.59 5.25
CA GLY A 52 3.94 14.51 6.36
C GLY A 52 5.27 14.32 7.08
N LEU A 53 5.30 14.60 8.39
CA LEU A 53 6.52 14.63 9.20
C LEU A 53 6.94 13.22 9.63
N PRO A 54 8.24 12.96 9.91
CA PRO A 54 8.75 11.61 10.23
C PRO A 54 8.12 10.90 11.44
N LEU A 55 7.45 11.64 12.32
CA LEU A 55 6.80 11.11 13.54
C LEU A 55 5.28 10.93 13.37
N GLU A 56 4.70 11.37 12.25
CA GLU A 56 3.30 11.13 11.98
C GLU A 56 3.08 9.67 11.58
N PRO A 57 1.96 9.06 11.98
CA PRO A 57 1.65 7.70 11.57
C PRO A 57 1.47 7.65 10.05
N ASP A 58 1.98 6.58 9.42
CA ASP A 58 1.77 6.33 8.00
C ASP A 58 0.27 6.29 7.67
N ALA A 59 -0.13 6.91 6.57
CA ALA A 59 -1.53 6.96 6.14
C ALA A 59 -2.14 5.60 5.77
N LEU A 60 -1.31 4.58 5.53
CA LEU A 60 -1.72 3.21 5.28
C LEU A 60 -0.90 2.25 6.16
N PRO A 61 -1.46 1.11 6.58
CA PRO A 61 -0.68 0.02 7.15
C PRO A 61 0.45 -0.39 6.20
N LYS A 62 1.53 -0.98 6.73
CA LYS A 62 2.61 -1.49 5.89
C LYS A 62 2.10 -2.66 5.04
N LEU A 63 2.47 -2.69 3.76
CA LEU A 63 2.17 -3.81 2.87
C LEU A 63 3.35 -4.78 2.89
N GLN A 64 3.18 -5.89 3.60
CA GLN A 64 4.14 -6.98 3.69
C GLN A 64 4.12 -7.81 2.40
N ASP A 65 5.26 -8.40 2.05
CA ASP A 65 5.50 -9.13 0.80
C ASP A 65 5.02 -8.37 -0.44
N ALA A 66 5.28 -7.06 -0.46
CA ALA A 66 4.89 -6.20 -1.55
C ALA A 66 5.52 -6.66 -2.86
N THR A 67 4.65 -6.88 -3.85
CA THR A 67 5.01 -7.25 -5.22
C THR A 67 4.38 -6.30 -6.21
N LEU A 68 5.09 -6.04 -7.32
CA LEU A 68 4.53 -5.33 -8.47
C LEU A 68 3.56 -6.27 -9.21
N SER A 69 2.26 -6.04 -9.06
CA SER A 69 1.20 -6.88 -9.64
C SER A 69 0.63 -6.35 -10.96
N GLY A 70 0.90 -5.09 -11.29
CA GLY A 70 0.53 -4.48 -12.55
C GLY A 70 1.26 -3.16 -12.76
N MET A 71 1.53 -2.79 -14.00
CA MET A 71 2.26 -1.56 -14.34
C MET A 71 1.73 -0.97 -15.65
N ALA A 72 1.64 0.36 -15.67
CA ALA A 72 1.34 1.19 -16.82
C ALA A 72 2.31 2.40 -16.82
N PRO A 73 2.43 3.16 -17.92
CA PRO A 73 3.37 4.28 -17.98
C PRO A 73 3.20 5.32 -16.87
N THR A 74 1.98 5.51 -16.35
CA THR A 74 1.66 6.55 -15.35
C THR A 74 1.31 6.01 -13.98
N GLY A 75 1.44 4.70 -13.75
CA GLY A 75 1.13 4.11 -12.47
C GLY A 75 1.35 2.61 -12.41
N PHE A 76 1.24 2.07 -11.21
CA PHE A 76 1.43 0.65 -10.94
C PHE A 76 0.54 0.20 -9.78
N VAL A 77 0.46 -1.12 -9.61
CA VAL A 77 -0.26 -1.74 -8.50
C VAL A 77 0.71 -2.55 -7.67
N LEU A 78 0.86 -2.18 -6.40
CA LEU A 78 1.53 -3.03 -5.41
C LEU A 78 0.50 -3.94 -4.77
N SER A 79 0.81 -5.23 -4.61
CA SER A 79 -0.03 -6.18 -3.88
C SER A 79 0.78 -6.88 -2.80
N GLY A 80 0.13 -7.21 -1.69
CA GLY A 80 0.77 -7.86 -0.55
C GLY A 80 -0.23 -8.09 0.58
N ILE A 81 0.27 -8.09 1.82
CA ILE A 81 -0.50 -8.39 3.02
C ILE A 81 -0.44 -7.19 3.96
N GLU A 82 -1.59 -6.66 4.36
CA GLU A 82 -1.69 -5.72 5.48
C GLU A 82 -2.11 -6.47 6.74
N TYR A 83 -1.45 -6.16 7.86
CA TYR A 83 -1.86 -6.63 9.18
C TYR A 83 -2.65 -5.53 9.87
N VAL A 84 -3.92 -5.78 10.15
CA VAL A 84 -4.84 -4.82 10.77
C VAL A 84 -5.65 -5.56 11.84
N ASP A 85 -5.66 -5.03 13.06
CA ASP A 85 -6.38 -5.60 14.21
C ASP A 85 -6.08 -7.10 14.44
N GLY A 86 -4.80 -7.50 14.28
CA GLY A 86 -4.35 -8.88 14.45
C GLY A 86 -4.71 -9.83 13.30
N CYS A 87 -5.35 -9.34 12.24
CA CYS A 87 -5.74 -10.11 11.07
C CYS A 87 -4.86 -9.78 9.86
N ALA A 88 -4.50 -10.79 9.07
CA ALA A 88 -3.78 -10.64 7.82
C ALA A 88 -4.77 -10.53 6.64
N TYR A 89 -4.69 -9.45 5.88
CA TYR A 89 -5.55 -9.21 4.73
C TYR A 89 -4.75 -9.05 3.46
N ALA A 90 -5.15 -9.78 2.41
CA ALA A 90 -4.66 -9.50 1.06
C ALA A 90 -5.07 -8.08 0.67
N GLN A 91 -4.11 -7.28 0.21
CA GLN A 91 -4.32 -5.89 -0.12
C GLN A 91 -3.62 -5.53 -1.43
N SER A 92 -4.14 -4.51 -2.11
CA SER A 92 -3.46 -3.89 -3.24
C SER A 92 -3.59 -2.37 -3.21
N TRP A 93 -2.55 -1.67 -3.63
CA TRP A 93 -2.49 -0.22 -3.75
C TRP A 93 -2.31 0.17 -5.20
N TRP A 94 -3.21 1.00 -5.73
CA TRP A 94 -3.01 1.65 -7.01
C TRP A 94 -2.24 2.95 -6.81
N CYS A 95 -0.98 2.94 -7.23
CA CYS A 95 -0.06 4.07 -7.13
C CYS A 95 0.04 4.76 -8.49
N ARG A 96 -0.23 6.05 -8.55
CA ARG A 96 -0.18 6.84 -9.79
C ARG A 96 0.58 8.14 -9.58
N LEU A 97 1.16 8.64 -10.67
CA LEU A 97 1.78 9.97 -10.68
C LEU A 97 0.78 11.00 -10.15
N ALA A 98 1.26 11.86 -9.24
CA ALA A 98 0.50 12.98 -8.69
C ALA A 98 0.39 14.14 -9.68
#